data_AF-A0A7S1LI91-F1
#
_entry.id   AF-A0A7S1LI91-F1
#
_cell.length_a   1.000
_cell.length_b   1.000
_cell.length_c   1.000
_cell.angle_alpha   90.00
_cell.angle_beta   90.00
_cell.angle_gamma   90.00
#
_symmetry.space_group_name_H-M   'P 1'
#
loop_
_entity.id
_entity.type
_entity.pdbx_description
1 polymer ?
#
loop_
_entity_poly.entity_id
_entity_poly.type
_entity_poly.pdbx_seq_one_letter_code
_entity_poly.pdbx_strand_id
1 'polypeptide(L)'
;MRHIVLKHRECKSTVDKVRNRQVKRSRGEAERQLRAVLEECEGDPKRRAFTLRCKELSECTSCLSAGDLAGDLGWVKPGKFGQAFDAAAFPLQVGQLSDLVDSELGIHIIMRVA
;
A
#
# COMPACT_ATOMS: atom_id res chain seq x y z
N MET A 1 6.27 9.34 -2.75
CA MET A 1 4.91 8.83 -2.41
C MET A 1 5.09 7.53 -1.64
N ARG A 2 4.25 7.24 -0.67
CA ARG A 2 4.34 6.00 0.12
C ARG A 2 3.13 5.10 -0.17
N HIS A 3 3.31 3.79 -0.03
CA HIS A 3 2.21 2.85 -0.15
C HIS A 3 2.28 1.67 0.82
N ILE A 4 1.13 1.05 1.07
CA ILE A 4 0.98 -0.26 1.69
C ILE A 4 0.27 -1.13 0.67
N VAL A 5 0.80 -2.32 0.37
CA VAL A 5 0.15 -3.26 -0.55
C VAL A 5 -0.07 -4.61 0.10
N LEU A 6 -1.27 -5.17 -0.04
CA LEU A 6 -1.54 -6.57 0.21
C LEU A 6 -1.95 -7.26 -1.09
N LYS A 7 -1.29 -8.36 -1.40
CA LYS A 7 -1.66 -9.21 -2.54
C LYS A 7 -2.82 -10.12 -2.16
N HIS A 8 -3.51 -10.66 -3.14
CA HIS A 8 -4.49 -11.73 -2.99
C HIS A 8 -4.29 -12.77 -4.09
N ARG A 9 -5.00 -13.89 -3.99
CA ARG A 9 -4.89 -15.03 -4.94
C ARG A 9 -5.22 -14.68 -6.40
N GLU A 10 -5.88 -13.57 -6.66
CA GLU A 10 -6.26 -13.13 -8.02
C GLU A 10 -5.25 -12.12 -8.60
N CYS A 11 -4.21 -11.74 -7.85
CA CYS A 11 -3.14 -10.88 -8.36
C CYS A 11 -2.23 -11.62 -9.36
N LYS A 12 -1.58 -10.87 -10.25
CA LYS A 12 -0.59 -11.39 -11.20
C LYS A 12 0.58 -12.11 -10.52
N SER A 13 0.94 -11.68 -9.31
CA SER A 13 1.95 -12.31 -8.47
C SER A 13 1.36 -12.61 -7.11
N THR A 14 1.23 -13.90 -6.78
CA THR A 14 0.69 -14.38 -5.50
C THR A 14 1.78 -14.72 -4.49
N VAL A 15 2.98 -14.17 -4.65
CA VAL A 15 4.13 -14.41 -3.75
C VAL A 15 4.44 -13.13 -2.99
N ASP A 16 4.40 -13.21 -1.67
CA ASP A 16 4.94 -12.19 -0.79
C ASP A 16 6.47 -12.35 -0.78
N LYS A 17 7.16 -11.45 -1.49
CA LYS A 17 8.63 -11.47 -1.60
C LYS A 17 9.30 -11.05 -0.30
N VAL A 18 8.61 -10.30 0.56
CA VAL A 18 9.16 -9.79 1.82
C VAL A 18 9.26 -10.93 2.84
N ARG A 19 8.22 -11.77 2.93
CA ARG A 19 8.13 -12.89 3.89
C ARG A 19 8.37 -14.26 3.26
N ASN A 20 8.76 -14.29 1.99
CA ASN A 20 9.00 -15.50 1.19
C ASN A 20 7.88 -16.55 1.33
N ARG A 21 6.62 -16.13 1.16
CA ARG A 21 5.44 -17.00 1.36
C ARG A 21 4.42 -16.84 0.24
N GLN A 22 3.63 -17.88 0.02
CA GLN A 22 2.53 -17.84 -0.94
C GLN A 22 1.26 -17.26 -0.33
N VAL A 23 0.66 -16.32 -1.03
CA VAL A 23 -0.54 -15.60 -0.62
C VAL A 23 -1.76 -16.40 -1.05
N LYS A 24 -2.48 -16.95 -0.06
CA LYS A 24 -3.69 -17.79 -0.28
C LYS A 24 -5.01 -17.05 -0.05
N ARG A 25 -4.96 -15.87 0.57
CA ARG A 25 -6.15 -15.09 0.91
C ARG A 25 -6.91 -14.61 -0.33
N SER A 26 -8.21 -14.46 -0.16
CA SER A 26 -9.11 -13.90 -1.17
C SER A 26 -8.97 -12.38 -1.29
N ARG A 27 -9.47 -11.82 -2.39
CA ARG A 27 -9.57 -10.37 -2.57
C ARG A 27 -10.33 -9.70 -1.41
N GLY A 28 -11.51 -10.20 -1.06
CA GLY A 28 -12.33 -9.61 0.00
C GLY A 28 -11.68 -9.66 1.39
N GLU A 29 -10.85 -10.67 1.68
CA GLU A 29 -10.04 -10.69 2.91
C GLU A 29 -8.97 -9.60 2.91
N ALA A 30 -8.26 -9.44 1.79
CA ALA A 30 -7.26 -8.40 1.65
C ALA A 30 -7.89 -6.99 1.73
N GLU A 31 -9.05 -6.77 1.13
CA GLU A 31 -9.82 -5.52 1.24
C GLU A 31 -10.22 -5.22 2.69
N ARG A 32 -10.81 -6.18 3.40
CA ARG A 32 -11.17 -6.00 4.83
C ARG A 32 -9.95 -5.68 5.69
N GLN A 33 -8.83 -6.36 5.45
CA GLN A 33 -7.60 -6.15 6.19
C GLN A 33 -7.02 -4.76 5.93
N LEU A 34 -6.98 -4.32 4.67
CA LEU A 34 -6.53 -2.97 4.32
C LEU A 34 -7.49 -1.89 4.82
N ARG A 35 -8.80 -2.14 4.80
CA ARG A 35 -9.81 -1.19 5.29
C ARG A 35 -9.59 -0.85 6.76
N ALA A 36 -9.32 -1.87 7.58
CA ALA A 36 -9.00 -1.67 8.99
C ALA A 36 -7.71 -0.87 9.19
N VAL A 37 -6.70 -1.12 8.36
CA VAL A 37 -5.43 -0.36 8.37
C VAL A 37 -5.65 1.09 7.94
N LEU A 38 -6.49 1.33 6.93
CA LEU A 38 -6.81 2.66 6.45
C LEU A 38 -7.46 3.49 7.56
N GLU A 39 -8.47 2.94 8.23
CA GLU A 39 -9.16 3.59 9.35
C GLU A 39 -8.19 3.93 10.51
N GLU A 40 -7.29 3.02 10.86
CA GLU A 40 -6.24 3.26 11.85
C GLU A 40 -5.26 4.36 11.42
N CYS A 41 -4.89 4.39 10.13
CA CYS A 41 -4.01 5.41 9.58
C CYS A 41 -4.68 6.78 9.48
N GLU A 42 -5.98 6.83 9.23
CA GLU A 42 -6.79 8.05 9.21
C GLU A 42 -6.94 8.66 10.61
N GLY A 43 -7.09 7.81 11.63
CA GLY A 43 -7.15 8.23 13.03
C GLY A 43 -5.82 8.75 13.62
N ASP A 44 -4.69 8.50 12.95
CA ASP A 44 -3.37 8.96 13.40
C ASP A 44 -2.86 10.16 12.57
N PRO A 45 -2.99 11.41 13.07
CA PRO A 45 -2.49 12.59 12.37
C PRO A 45 -0.96 12.62 12.22
N LYS A 46 -0.22 11.86 13.05
CA LYS A 46 1.24 11.75 12.95
C LYS A 46 1.68 10.70 11.94
N ARG A 47 0.76 9.95 11.33
CA ARG A 47 1.01 8.89 10.32
C ARG A 47 2.03 7.82 10.78
N ARG A 48 2.19 7.63 12.09
CA ARG A 48 3.03 6.57 12.67
C ARG A 48 2.40 5.21 12.45
N ALA A 49 1.07 5.13 12.54
CA ALA A 49 0.30 3.94 12.21
C ALA A 49 0.62 3.45 10.79
N PHE A 50 0.72 4.36 9.82
CA PHE A 50 1.08 4.00 8.45
C PHE A 50 2.47 3.35 8.37
N THR A 51 3.48 3.95 9.00
CA THR A 51 4.84 3.37 9.03
C THR A 51 4.85 1.98 9.67
N LEU A 52 4.14 1.81 10.79
CA LEU A 52 4.06 0.55 11.53
C LEU A 52 3.38 -0.54 10.69
N ARG A 53 2.17 -0.25 10.19
CA ARG A 53 1.38 -1.18 9.39
C ARG A 53 2.04 -1.49 8.04
N CYS A 54 2.73 -0.53 7.44
CA CYS A 54 3.52 -0.78 6.25
C CYS A 54 4.58 -1.85 6.50
N LYS A 55 5.37 -1.75 7.58
CA LYS A 55 6.39 -2.75 7.92
C LYS A 55 5.79 -4.11 8.26
N GLU A 56 4.68 -4.11 8.99
CA GLU A 56 4.04 -5.33 9.46
C GLU A 56 3.34 -6.11 8.34
N LEU A 57 2.66 -5.41 7.43
CA LEU A 57 1.71 -6.01 6.50
C LEU A 57 2.12 -5.90 5.03
N SER A 58 2.77 -4.80 4.62
CA SER A 58 3.04 -4.56 3.22
C SER A 58 3.89 -5.69 2.61
N GLU A 59 3.54 -6.07 1.39
CA GLU A 59 4.20 -7.13 0.62
C GLU A 59 4.99 -6.57 -0.57
N CYS A 60 5.26 -5.26 -0.54
CA CYS A 60 6.24 -4.60 -1.40
C CYS A 60 7.57 -4.47 -0.65
N THR A 61 8.68 -4.66 -1.35
CA THR A 61 10.03 -4.47 -0.79
C THR A 61 10.29 -3.05 -0.27
N SER A 62 9.50 -2.06 -0.70
CA SER A 62 9.54 -0.69 -0.16
C SER A 62 9.26 -0.64 1.35
N CYS A 63 8.58 -1.63 1.92
CA CYS A 63 8.31 -1.70 3.35
C CYS A 63 9.57 -1.92 4.20
N LEU A 64 10.65 -2.41 3.59
CA LEU A 64 11.93 -2.67 4.27
C LEU A 64 12.75 -1.40 4.50
N SER A 65 12.35 -0.27 3.92
CA SER A 65 12.98 1.02 4.15
C SER A 65 12.92 1.45 5.62
N ALA A 66 13.98 2.11 6.08
CA ALA A 66 14.13 2.51 7.48
C ALA A 66 13.21 3.69 7.86
N GLY A 67 12.82 3.74 9.13
CA GLY A 67 12.05 4.86 9.70
C GLY A 67 10.79 5.21 8.89
N ASP A 68 10.59 6.52 8.67
CA ASP A 68 9.45 7.08 7.94
C ASP A 68 9.53 6.91 6.42
N LEU A 69 10.58 6.25 5.90
CA LEU A 69 10.67 5.86 4.50
C LEU A 69 10.00 4.52 4.22
N ALA A 70 9.45 3.84 5.23
CA ALA A 70 8.75 2.57 5.03
C ALA A 70 7.59 2.74 4.03
N GLY A 71 7.64 1.97 2.95
CA GLY A 71 6.66 2.04 1.87
C GLY A 71 6.94 3.15 0.85
N ASP A 72 8.05 3.89 0.97
CA ASP A 72 8.38 4.95 0.02
C ASP A 72 8.75 4.39 -1.36
N LEU A 73 8.13 4.98 -2.37
CA LEU A 73 8.28 4.65 -3.78
C LEU A 73 9.22 5.62 -4.50
N GLY A 74 9.75 6.62 -3.79
CA GLY A 74 10.47 7.75 -4.36
C GLY A 74 9.59 8.55 -5.33
N TRP A 75 10.22 8.98 -6.43
CA TRP A 75 9.55 9.65 -7.54
C TRP A 75 8.79 8.64 -8.41
N VAL A 76 7.46 8.71 -8.37
CA VAL A 76 6.59 7.85 -9.17
C VAL A 76 6.25 8.55 -10.48
N LYS A 77 6.56 7.91 -11.60
CA LYS A 77 6.13 8.36 -12.93
C LYS A 77 4.77 7.76 -13.26
N PRO A 78 3.88 8.50 -13.96
CA PRO A 78 2.65 7.92 -14.51
C PRO A 78 2.94 6.67 -15.33
N GLY A 79 2.08 5.66 -15.21
CA GLY A 79 2.12 4.38 -15.88
C GLY A 79 2.91 3.30 -15.14
N LYS A 80 3.69 3.64 -14.09
CA LYS A 80 4.58 2.67 -13.42
C LYS A 80 3.81 1.59 -12.63
N PHE A 81 2.70 1.96 -11.98
CA PHE A 81 1.92 1.07 -11.12
C PHE A 81 0.52 0.78 -11.67
N GLY A 82 0.27 1.16 -12.92
CA GLY A 82 -1.02 1.02 -13.60
C GLY A 82 -1.95 2.21 -13.39
N GLN A 83 -2.98 2.27 -14.22
CA GLN A 83 -3.89 3.41 -14.30
C GLN A 83 -4.68 3.64 -13.01
N ALA A 84 -5.11 2.57 -12.32
CA ALA A 84 -5.85 2.67 -11.06
C ALA A 84 -5.01 3.34 -9.96
N PHE A 85 -3.72 2.98 -9.88
CA PHE A 85 -2.79 3.60 -8.93
C PHE A 85 -2.62 5.08 -9.22
N ASP A 86 -2.35 5.45 -10.47
CA ASP A 86 -2.13 6.84 -10.86
C ASP A 86 -3.37 7.71 -10.61
N ALA A 87 -4.55 7.21 -10.98
CA ALA A 87 -5.83 7.89 -10.79
C ALA A 87 -6.14 8.17 -9.32
N ALA A 88 -5.67 7.29 -8.42
CA ALA A 88 -5.82 7.49 -6.99
C ALA A 88 -4.68 8.30 -6.36
N ALA A 89 -3.45 8.21 -6.88
CA ALA A 89 -2.26 8.78 -6.27
C ALA A 89 -2.04 10.26 -6.61
N PHE A 90 -2.20 10.64 -7.88
CA PHE A 90 -1.88 11.99 -8.35
C PHE A 90 -2.87 13.07 -7.87
N PRO A 91 -4.18 12.79 -7.69
CA PRO A 91 -5.11 13.77 -7.16
C PRO A 91 -4.97 14.04 -5.66
N LEU A 92 -4.25 13.20 -4.91
CA LEU A 92 -4.11 13.36 -3.45
C LEU A 92 -3.40 14.67 -3.12
N GLN A 93 -3.78 15.28 -2.01
CA GLN A 93 -3.06 16.38 -1.40
C GLN A 93 -1.93 15.86 -0.51
N VAL A 94 -0.92 16.71 -0.26
CA VAL A 94 0.19 16.34 0.64
C VAL A 94 -0.34 16.01 2.04
N GLY A 95 0.03 14.84 2.56
CA GLY A 95 -0.44 14.29 3.82
C GLY A 95 -1.75 13.49 3.73
N GLN A 96 -2.38 13.42 2.55
CA GLN A 96 -3.62 12.68 2.35
C GLN A 96 -3.37 11.20 2.04
N LEU A 97 -4.30 10.35 2.49
CA LEU A 97 -4.39 8.93 2.16
C LEU A 97 -5.42 8.72 1.04
N SER A 98 -5.16 7.76 0.15
CA SER A 98 -6.17 7.27 -0.79
C SER A 98 -7.13 6.31 -0.09
N ASP A 99 -8.29 6.09 -0.72
CA ASP A 99 -9.09 4.89 -0.45
C ASP A 99 -8.35 3.65 -0.98
N LEU A 100 -8.97 2.48 -0.84
CA LEU A 100 -8.45 1.21 -1.34
C LEU A 100 -8.37 1.20 -2.86
N VAL A 101 -7.15 1.02 -3.37
CA VAL A 101 -6.89 0.97 -4.81
C VAL A 101 -6.58 -0.45 -5.22
N ASP A 102 -7.46 -1.06 -6.01
CA ASP A 102 -7.23 -2.39 -6.58
C ASP A 102 -6.37 -2.29 -7.85
N SER A 103 -5.31 -3.09 -7.94
CA SER A 103 -4.47 -3.20 -9.13
C SER A 103 -3.97 -4.63 -9.32
N GLU A 104 -3.38 -4.91 -10.48
CA GLU A 104 -2.83 -6.24 -10.80
C GLU A 104 -1.77 -6.74 -9.80
N LEU A 105 -1.16 -5.81 -9.04
CA LEU A 105 -0.13 -6.09 -8.04
C LEU A 105 -0.69 -6.35 -6.64
N GLY A 106 -1.99 -6.12 -6.42
CA GLY A 106 -2.63 -6.16 -5.10
C GLY A 106 -3.46 -4.93 -4.83
N ILE A 107 -3.99 -4.85 -3.62
CA ILE A 107 -4.76 -3.70 -3.16
C ILE A 107 -3.81 -2.78 -2.39
N HIS A 108 -3.86 -1.49 -2.69
CA HIS A 108 -2.94 -0.47 -2.21
C HIS A 108 -3.66 0.57 -1.36
N ILE A 109 -2.99 1.03 -0.32
CA ILE A 109 -3.25 2.33 0.32
C ILE A 109 -2.10 3.24 -0.07
N ILE A 110 -2.40 4.42 -0.58
CA ILE A 110 -1.41 5.37 -1.08
C ILE A 110 -1.40 6.58 -0.16
N MET A 111 -0.22 7.07 0.19
CA MET A 111 -0.03 8.29 0.95
C MET A 111 0.85 9.26 0.16
N ARG A 112 0.35 10.48 -0.03
CA ARG A 112 1.16 11.54 -0.63
C ARG A 112 1.99 12.22 0.45
N VAL A 113 3.30 12.25 0.26
CA VAL A 113 4.28 12.86 1.19
C VAL A 113 4.78 14.23 0.71
N ALA A 114 4.68 14.51 -0.59
CA ALA A 114 5.04 15.76 -1.27
C ALA A 114 4.25 15.87 -2.57
#